data_AF-A0A6P2CBC1-F1
#
_entry.id   AF-A0A6P2CBC1-F1
#
_cell.length_a   1.000
_cell.length_b   1.000
_cell.length_c   1.000
_cell.angle_alpha   90.00
_cell.angle_beta   90.00
_cell.angle_gamma   90.00
#
_symmetry.space_group_name_H-M   'P 1'
#
loop_
_entity.id
_entity.type
_entity.pdbx_description
1 polymer ?
#
loop_
_entity_poly.entity_id
_entity_poly.type
_entity_poly.pdbx_seq_one_letter_code
_entity_poly.pdbx_strand_id
1 'polypeptide(L)'
;MTVLSVDPDDLELFASTLATRASVVSCCVAPPAVDDGLPPRTRSALAEAWATLAQRATALALELDVLHDDVATTAARYRDGDDAFAAALAS
;
A
#
# COMPACT_ATOMS: atom_id res chain seq x y z
N MET A 1 -14.43 -11.40 27.03
CA MET A 1 -14.39 -11.95 25.67
C MET A 1 -14.92 -10.86 24.76
N THR A 2 -14.05 -10.06 24.16
CA THR A 2 -14.43 -8.90 23.35
C THR A 2 -14.61 -9.38 21.91
N VAL A 3 -15.85 -9.42 21.44
CA VAL A 3 -16.12 -9.55 20.00
C VAL A 3 -15.67 -8.22 19.38
N LEU A 4 -14.56 -8.26 18.65
CA LEU A 4 -14.15 -7.13 17.81
C LEU A 4 -15.14 -7.09 16.65
N SER A 5 -16.17 -6.25 16.73
CA SER A 5 -16.96 -5.90 15.56
C SER A 5 -16.11 -4.95 14.71
N VAL A 6 -15.42 -5.52 13.73
CA VAL A 6 -14.73 -4.74 12.72
C VAL A 6 -15.73 -4.52 11.59
N ASP A 7 -16.04 -3.27 11.30
CA ASP A 7 -16.93 -2.90 10.19
C ASP A 7 -16.20 -3.18 8.86
N PRO A 8 -16.78 -3.97 7.93
CA PRO A 8 -16.18 -4.19 6.62
C PRO A 8 -15.99 -2.90 5.81
N ASP A 9 -16.84 -1.89 6.00
CA ASP A 9 -16.72 -0.59 5.31
C ASP A 9 -15.45 0.17 5.76
N ASP A 10 -15.12 0.10 7.06
CA ASP A 10 -13.89 0.68 7.60
C ASP A 10 -12.64 -0.03 7.04
N LEU A 11 -12.71 -1.35 6.84
CA LEU A 11 -11.63 -2.11 6.21
C LEU A 11 -11.44 -1.72 4.75
N GLU A 12 -12.51 -1.48 3.99
CA GLU A 12 -12.43 -1.01 2.61
C GLU A 12 -11.83 0.39 2.49
N LEU A 13 -12.24 1.31 3.38
CA LEU A 13 -11.65 2.64 3.46
C LEU A 13 -10.15 2.58 3.78
N PHE A 14 -9.76 1.68 4.69
CA PHE A 14 -8.36 1.46 5.00
C PHE A 14 -7.59 0.87 3.80
N ALA A 15 -8.15 -0.12 3.12
CA ALA A 15 -7.58 -0.71 1.91
C ALA A 15 -7.37 0.35 0.81
N SER A 16 -8.36 1.21 0.57
CA SER A 16 -8.26 2.32 -0.39
C SER A 16 -7.15 3.32 -0.03
N THR A 17 -6.99 3.58 1.27
CA THR A 17 -5.91 4.45 1.79
C THR A 17 -4.54 3.84 1.52
N LEU A 18 -4.37 2.52 1.69
CA LEU A 18 -3.12 1.81 1.41
C LEU A 18 -2.76 1.89 -0.08
N ALA A 19 -3.70 1.61 -0.97
CA ALA A 19 -3.50 1.71 -2.42
C ALA A 19 -3.09 3.14 -2.84
N THR A 20 -3.73 4.16 -2.26
CA THR A 20 -3.37 5.57 -2.51
C THR A 20 -1.93 5.86 -2.07
N ARG A 21 -1.51 5.37 -0.90
CA ARG A 21 -0.15 5.55 -0.40
C ARG A 21 0.88 4.82 -1.24
N ALA A 22 0.59 3.59 -1.68
CA ALA A 22 1.46 2.82 -2.57
C ALA A 22 1.69 3.58 -3.89
N SER A 23 0.62 4.14 -4.46
CA SER A 23 0.69 4.98 -5.67
C SER A 23 1.56 6.23 -5.45
N VAL A 24 1.37 6.95 -4.35
CA VAL A 24 2.18 8.15 -4.03
C VAL A 24 3.66 7.78 -3.88
N VAL A 25 3.98 6.71 -3.15
CA VAL A 25 5.36 6.24 -2.98
C VAL A 25 6.00 5.90 -4.32
N SER A 26 5.26 5.24 -5.22
CA SER A 26 5.72 4.94 -6.57
C SER A 26 5.95 6.20 -7.42
N CYS A 27 5.01 7.15 -7.39
CA CYS A 27 5.08 8.38 -8.19
C CYS A 27 6.15 9.38 -7.72
N CYS A 28 6.43 9.44 -6.41
CA CYS A 28 7.36 10.43 -5.86
C CYS A 28 8.84 10.08 -6.09
N VAL A 29 9.15 8.93 -6.69
CA VAL A 29 10.53 8.47 -6.91
C VAL A 29 10.91 8.60 -8.38
N ALA A 30 10.67 9.78 -8.94
CA ALA A 30 11.20 10.16 -10.26
C ALA A 30 12.67 10.63 -10.15
N PRO A 31 13.59 10.12 -11.01
CA PRO A 31 15.00 10.47 -10.92
C PRO A 31 15.23 11.98 -10.94
N PRO A 32 16.10 12.52 -10.08
CA PRO A 32 16.37 13.93 -10.02
C PRO A 32 17.04 14.36 -11.32
N ALA A 33 16.72 15.56 -11.79
CA ALA A 33 17.49 16.19 -12.85
C ALA A 33 18.93 16.40 -12.34
N VAL A 34 19.88 15.68 -12.93
CA VAL A 34 21.30 15.78 -12.57
C VAL A 34 21.92 16.91 -13.38
N ASP A 35 22.49 17.90 -12.70
CA ASP A 35 23.24 18.97 -13.36
C ASP A 35 24.55 18.42 -13.95
N ASP A 36 24.76 18.63 -15.24
CA ASP A 36 25.96 18.22 -15.97
C ASP A 36 27.23 18.93 -15.46
N GLY A 37 27.08 20.05 -14.76
CA GLY A 37 28.18 20.76 -14.09
C GLY A 37 28.73 20.05 -12.85
N LEU A 38 28.07 19.00 -12.34
CA LEU A 38 28.51 18.28 -11.16
C LEU A 38 29.76 17.42 -11.42
N PRO A 39 30.71 17.37 -10.46
CA PRO A 39 31.85 16.47 -10.54
C PRO A 39 31.41 15.01 -10.76
N PRO A 40 32.13 14.21 -11.57
CA PRO A 40 31.73 12.84 -11.89
C PRO A 40 31.45 11.98 -10.65
N ARG A 41 32.28 12.11 -9.60
CA ARG A 41 32.08 11.39 -8.33
C ARG A 41 30.76 11.74 -7.64
N THR A 42 30.38 13.01 -7.66
CA THR A 42 29.12 13.50 -7.08
C THR A 42 27.93 12.97 -7.86
N ARG A 43 28.01 12.95 -9.20
CA ARG A 43 26.96 12.36 -10.05
C ARG A 43 26.80 10.87 -9.80
N SER A 44 27.89 10.12 -9.68
CA SER A 44 27.85 8.69 -9.34
C SER A 44 27.25 8.44 -7.96
N ALA A 45 27.66 9.19 -6.93
CA ALA A 45 27.10 9.06 -5.59
C ALA A 45 25.61 9.40 -5.54
N LEU A 46 25.17 10.44 -6.27
CA LEU A 46 23.76 10.78 -6.41
C LEU A 46 22.96 9.67 -7.10
N ALA A 47 23.51 9.10 -8.18
CA ALA A 47 22.86 8.00 -8.91
C ALA A 47 22.72 6.75 -8.03
N GLU A 48 23.73 6.40 -7.24
CA GLU A 48 23.70 5.26 -6.31
C GLU A 48 22.69 5.47 -5.17
N ALA A 49 22.70 6.66 -4.56
CA ALA A 49 21.74 7.04 -3.54
C ALA A 49 20.31 6.99 -4.09
N TRP A 50 20.10 7.48 -5.32
CA TRP A 50 18.81 7.42 -5.98
C TRP A 50 18.35 6.01 -6.29
N ALA A 51 19.25 5.16 -6.82
CA ALA A 51 18.94 3.76 -7.07
C ALA A 51 18.51 3.04 -5.78
N THR A 52 19.19 3.32 -4.67
CA THR A 52 18.83 2.78 -3.35
C THR A 52 17.46 3.26 -2.88
N LEU A 53 17.18 4.56 -3.05
CA LEU A 53 15.86 5.13 -2.71
C LEU A 53 14.75 4.50 -3.55
N ALA A 54 14.94 4.40 -4.87
CA ALA A 54 14.01 3.77 -5.80
C ALA A 54 13.73 2.32 -5.41
N GLN A 55 14.76 1.54 -5.11
CA GLN A 55 14.59 0.15 -4.68
C GLN A 55 13.76 0.05 -3.39
N ARG A 56 14.05 0.91 -2.39
CA ARG A 56 13.31 0.90 -1.12
C ARG A 56 11.86 1.35 -1.28
N ALA A 57 11.61 2.36 -2.11
CA ALA A 57 10.27 2.84 -2.38
C ALA A 57 9.43 1.79 -3.12
N THR A 58 10.02 1.09 -4.10
CA THR A 58 9.36 -0.04 -4.77
C THR A 58 9.03 -1.16 -3.79
N ALA A 59 9.95 -1.52 -2.90
CA ALA A 59 9.69 -2.52 -1.87
C ALA A 59 8.53 -2.10 -0.94
N LEU A 60 8.52 -0.85 -0.49
CA LEU A 60 7.44 -0.31 0.34
C LEU A 60 6.09 -0.30 -0.39
N ALA A 61 6.07 0.06 -1.68
CA ALA A 61 4.84 0.01 -2.47
C ALA A 61 4.28 -1.41 -2.57
N LEU A 62 5.14 -2.41 -2.79
CA LEU A 62 4.74 -3.82 -2.78
C LEU A 62 4.19 -4.29 -1.42
N GLU A 63 4.82 -3.88 -0.32
CA GLU A 63 4.31 -4.21 1.02
C GLU A 63 2.94 -3.58 1.29
N LEU A 64 2.71 -2.35 0.80
CA LEU A 64 1.41 -1.68 0.91
C LEU A 64 0.34 -2.37 0.04
N ASP A 65 0.70 -2.86 -1.14
CA ASP A 65 -0.20 -3.64 -2.01
C ASP A 65 -0.57 -4.97 -1.38
N VAL A 66 0.39 -5.70 -0.79
CA VAL A 66 0.11 -6.95 -0.05
C VAL A 66 -0.84 -6.67 1.13
N LEU A 67 -0.59 -5.60 1.89
CA LEU A 67 -1.46 -5.22 3.00
C LEU A 67 -2.86 -4.81 2.52
N HIS A 68 -2.96 -4.14 1.36
CA HIS A 68 -4.22 -3.82 0.72
C HIS A 68 -5.02 -5.10 0.42
N ASP A 69 -4.39 -6.09 -0.22
CA ASP A 69 -5.02 -7.37 -0.57
C ASP A 69 -5.49 -8.15 0.66
N ASP A 70 -4.67 -8.18 1.73
CA ASP A 70 -5.02 -8.83 2.99
C ASP A 70 -6.24 -8.18 3.67
N VAL A 71 -6.28 -6.84 3.68
CA VAL A 71 -7.39 -6.07 4.25
C VAL A 71 -8.66 -6.25 3.42
N ALA A 72 -8.57 -6.17 2.09
CA ALA A 72 -9.70 -6.36 1.17
C ALA A 72 -10.27 -7.79 1.28
N THR A 73 -9.40 -8.80 1.34
CA THR A 73 -9.79 -10.19 1.57
C THR A 73 -10.49 -10.36 2.92
N THR A 74 -10.00 -9.68 3.95
CA THR A 74 -10.62 -9.71 5.28
C THR A 74 -12.00 -9.07 5.26
N ALA A 75 -12.15 -7.89 4.63
CA ALA A 75 -13.44 -7.21 4.47
C ALA A 75 -14.48 -8.09 3.76
N ALA A 76 -14.07 -8.77 2.67
CA ALA A 76 -14.93 -9.69 1.94
C ALA A 76 -15.42 -10.86 2.82
N ARG A 77 -14.53 -11.45 3.62
CA ARG A 77 -14.90 -12.54 4.56
C ARG A 77 -15.89 -12.09 5.64
N TYR A 78 -15.76 -10.87 6.14
CA TYR A 78 -16.73 -10.31 7.09
C TYR A 78 -18.10 -10.14 6.43
N ARG A 79 -18.16 -9.57 5.21
CA ARG A 79 -19.42 -9.44 4.45
C ARG A 79 -20.08 -10.78 4.17
N ASP A 80 -19.32 -11.78 3.70
CA ASP A 80 -19.86 -13.13 3.45
C ASP A 80 -20.42 -13.77 4.75
N GLY A 81 -19.76 -13.54 5.88
CA GLY A 81 -20.21 -14.00 7.19
C GLY A 81 -21.50 -13.32 7.65
N ASP A 82 -21.59 -12.01 7.49
CA ASP A 82 -22.77 -11.22 7.82
C ASP A 82 -23.96 -11.57 6.92
N ASP A 83 -23.74 -11.77 5.62
CA ASP A 83 -24.76 -12.19 4.65
C ASP A 83 -25.26 -13.61 4.97
N ALA A 84 -24.36 -14.54 5.30
CA ALA A 84 -24.74 -15.90 5.70
C ALA A 84 -25.54 -15.90 7.01
N PHE A 85 -25.17 -15.05 7.98
CA PHE A 85 -25.91 -14.89 9.23
C PHE A 85 -27.29 -14.26 8.99
N ALA A 86 -27.37 -13.21 8.17
CA ALA A 86 -28.63 -12.56 7.81
C ALA A 86 -29.56 -13.52 7.05
N ALA A 87 -29.02 -14.33 6.12
CA ALA A 87 -29.78 -15.35 5.41
C ALA A 87 -30.26 -16.47 6.34
N ALA A 88 -29.43 -16.90 7.30
CA ALA A 88 -29.83 -17.88 8.32
C ALA A 88 -30.88 -17.36 9.30
N LEU A 89 -30.89 -16.05 9.59
CA LEU A 89 -31.92 -15.40 10.41
C LEU A 89 -33.25 -15.23 9.67
N ALA A 90 -33.20 -15.01 8.35
CA ALA A 90 -34.37 -14.80 7.52
C ALA A 90 -35.08 -16.10 7.09
N SER A 91 -34.37 -17.23 7.13
CA SER A 91 -34.87 -18.57 6.78
C SER A 91 -35.52 -19.29 7.96
#